data_AF-A0A1Z4N6R2-F1
#
_entry.id   AF-A0A1Z4N6R2-F1
#
_cell.length_a   1.000
_cell.length_b   1.000
_cell.length_c   1.000
_cell.angle_alpha   90.00
_cell.angle_beta   90.00
_cell.angle_gamma   90.00
#
_symmetry.space_group_name_H-M   'P 1'
#
loop_
_entity.id
_entity.type
_entity.pdbx_description
1 polymer ?
#
loop_
_entity_poly.entity_id
_entity_poly.type
_entity_poly.pdbx_seq_one_letter_code
_entity_poly.pdbx_strand_id
1 'polypeptide(L)'
;MYVMKVTKNSSFHRFLCGCHRYLFRGCLFSLSLLAIGVFIPRKWGTQPKDKCNLDICISNTGIHSNIILPTKNDIFDWHQYLPIDKIGIDNFYDYNYLSFG
;
A
#
# COMPACT_ATOMS: atom_id res chain seq x y z
N MET A 1 -44.43 -17.76 58.17
CA MET A 1 -44.50 -16.61 57.23
C MET A 1 -43.06 -16.18 56.94
N TYR A 2 -42.48 -16.66 55.84
CA TYR A 2 -41.18 -16.18 55.37
C TYR A 2 -41.30 -15.93 53.88
N VAL A 3 -41.43 -14.65 53.51
CA VAL A 3 -41.28 -14.21 52.13
C VAL A 3 -39.82 -13.80 51.98
N MET A 4 -39.01 -14.70 51.43
CA MET A 4 -37.61 -14.43 51.13
C MET A 4 -37.54 -13.76 49.75
N LYS A 5 -37.24 -12.46 49.73
CA LYS A 5 -37.17 -11.63 48.52
C LYS A 5 -35.84 -11.85 47.83
N VAL A 6 -35.82 -12.65 46.76
CA VAL A 6 -34.61 -12.88 45.95
C VAL A 6 -34.39 -11.70 45.01
N THR A 7 -33.62 -10.72 45.46
CA THR A 7 -33.10 -9.62 44.63
C THR A 7 -31.63 -9.89 44.29
N LYS A 8 -31.36 -10.80 43.34
CA LYS A 8 -30.00 -11.00 42.79
C LYS A 8 -29.89 -10.97 41.26
N ASN A 9 -31.00 -10.84 40.53
CA ASN A 9 -30.99 -11.04 39.07
C ASN A 9 -30.87 -9.75 38.21
N SER A 10 -31.09 -8.56 38.79
CA SER A 10 -31.17 -7.30 38.01
C SER A 10 -29.80 -6.68 37.67
N SER A 11 -28.83 -6.78 38.58
CA SER A 11 -27.48 -6.20 38.40
C SER A 11 -26.67 -6.95 37.33
N PHE A 12 -26.71 -8.29 37.35
CA PHE A 12 -25.94 -9.14 36.44
C PHE A 12 -26.40 -8.99 34.98
N HIS A 13 -27.72 -8.87 34.76
CA HIS A 13 -28.30 -8.66 33.44
C HIS A 13 -27.93 -7.30 32.85
N ARG A 14 -27.84 -6.25 33.68
CA ARG A 14 -27.33 -4.93 33.28
C ARG A 14 -25.85 -4.97 32.92
N PHE A 15 -25.05 -5.74 33.67
CA PHE A 15 -23.62 -5.87 33.42
C PHE A 15 -23.33 -6.60 32.09
N LEU A 16 -24.04 -7.70 31.83
CA LEU A 16 -23.96 -8.45 30.57
C LEU A 16 -24.41 -7.61 29.36
N CYS A 17 -25.53 -6.89 29.49
CA CYS A 17 -25.97 -5.96 28.43
C CYS A 17 -25.00 -4.81 28.20
N GLY A 18 -24.37 -4.28 29.26
CA GLY A 18 -23.33 -3.27 29.15
C GLY A 18 -22.11 -3.79 28.39
N CYS A 19 -21.58 -4.94 28.80
CA CYS A 19 -20.40 -5.56 28.18
C CYS A 19 -20.63 -5.86 26.69
N HIS A 20 -21.80 -6.40 26.34
CA HIS A 20 -22.18 -6.64 24.94
C HIS A 20 -22.24 -5.36 24.11
N ARG A 21 -22.69 -4.23 24.69
CA ARG A 21 -22.70 -2.93 24.00
C ARG A 21 -21.30 -2.40 23.73
N TYR A 22 -20.34 -2.60 24.64
CA TYR A 22 -18.96 -2.19 24.43
C TYR A 22 -18.25 -3.04 23.38
N LEU A 23 -18.46 -4.36 23.37
CA LEU A 23 -17.94 -5.26 22.34
C LEU A 23 -18.49 -4.92 20.96
N PHE A 24 -19.80 -4.68 20.86
CA PHE A 24 -20.44 -4.29 19.61
C PHE A 24 -19.91 -2.94 19.06
N ARG A 25 -19.73 -1.95 19.95
CA ARG A 25 -19.11 -0.67 19.59
C ARG A 25 -17.66 -0.84 19.11
N GLY A 26 -16.88 -1.69 19.78
CA GLY A 26 -15.50 -1.99 19.38
C GLY A 26 -15.45 -2.61 17.98
N CYS A 27 -16.28 -3.62 17.71
CA CYS A 27 -16.39 -4.23 16.39
C CYS A 27 -16.76 -3.21 15.31
N LEU A 28 -17.77 -2.37 15.53
CA LEU A 28 -18.18 -1.34 14.57
C LEU A 28 -17.06 -0.32 14.30
N PHE A 29 -16.31 0.06 15.34
CA PHE A 29 -15.18 0.97 15.21
C PHE A 29 -14.06 0.34 14.35
N SER A 30 -13.68 -0.90 14.65
CA SER A 30 -12.70 -1.63 13.85
C SER A 30 -13.14 -1.82 12.40
N LEU A 31 -14.42 -2.13 12.17
CA LEU A 31 -14.97 -2.27 10.82
C LEU A 31 -14.91 -0.95 10.04
N SER A 32 -15.22 0.16 10.72
CA SER A 32 -15.14 1.52 10.15
C SER A 32 -13.71 1.88 9.74
N LEU A 33 -12.72 1.58 10.59
CA LEU A 33 -11.31 1.78 10.26
C LEU A 33 -10.86 0.95 9.05
N LEU A 34 -11.30 -0.31 8.97
CA LEU A 34 -11.00 -1.17 7.83
C LEU A 34 -11.63 -0.63 6.53
N ALA A 35 -12.87 -0.15 6.61
CA ALA A 35 -13.57 0.44 5.48
C ALA A 35 -12.86 1.69 4.96
N ILE A 36 -12.35 2.55 5.85
CA ILE A 36 -11.54 3.73 5.45
C ILE A 36 -10.27 3.28 4.71
N GLY A 37 -9.66 2.15 5.11
CA GLY A 37 -8.51 1.57 4.43
C GLY A 37 -8.76 1.17 2.97
N VAL A 38 -10.01 0.86 2.59
CA VAL A 38 -10.39 0.55 1.20
C VAL A 38 -10.40 1.79 0.32
N PHE A 39 -10.67 2.95 0.90
CA PHE A 39 -10.64 4.24 0.18
C PHE A 39 -9.24 4.82 0.04
N ILE A 40 -8.22 4.23 0.69
CA ILE A 40 -6.82 4.60 0.44
C ILE A 40 -6.49 4.17 -1.00
N PRO A 41 -6.11 5.10 -1.89
CA PRO A 41 -5.79 4.77 -3.26
C PRO A 41 -4.61 3.79 -3.28
N ARG A 42 -4.92 2.53 -3.57
CA ARG A 42 -3.94 1.44 -3.64
C ARG A 42 -3.71 1.11 -5.11
N LYS A 43 -2.45 1.06 -5.54
CA LYS A 43 -2.09 0.64 -6.89
C LYS A 43 -2.15 -0.89 -6.96
N TRP A 44 -3.28 -1.45 -7.40
CA TRP A 44 -3.54 -2.90 -7.43
C TRP A 44 -2.84 -3.65 -8.56
N GLY A 45 -2.07 -2.94 -9.40
CA GLY A 45 -1.29 -3.51 -10.48
C GLY A 45 -0.96 -2.45 -11.53
N THR A 46 0.08 -2.70 -12.31
CA THR A 46 0.33 -2.00 -13.56
C THR A 46 -0.31 -2.83 -14.66
N GLN A 47 -1.41 -2.36 -15.24
CA GLN A 47 -1.91 -2.91 -16.50
C GLN A 47 -0.89 -2.51 -17.57
N PRO A 48 -0.13 -3.44 -18.17
CA PRO A 48 0.72 -3.09 -19.29
C PRO A 48 -0.18 -2.57 -20.41
N LYS A 49 0.14 -1.40 -20.96
CA LYS A 49 -0.55 -0.93 -22.17
C LYS A 49 -0.13 -1.83 -23.32
N ASP A 50 -1.09 -2.46 -23.97
CA ASP A 50 -0.82 -3.21 -25.19
C ASP A 50 -0.23 -2.27 -26.25
N LYS A 51 0.91 -2.67 -26.83
CA LYS A 51 1.61 -2.02 -27.96
C LYS A 51 2.41 -0.74 -27.63
N CYS A 52 3.18 -0.72 -26.54
CA CYS A 52 4.27 0.25 -26.41
C CYS A 52 5.55 -0.28 -27.08
N ASN A 53 6.16 0.51 -27.96
CA ASN A 53 7.51 0.24 -28.54
C ASN A 53 8.65 0.54 -27.56
N LEU A 54 8.32 0.85 -26.31
CA LEU A 54 9.29 1.20 -25.28
C LEU A 54 9.04 0.32 -24.06
N ASP A 55 9.99 -0.55 -23.78
CA ASP A 55 10.00 -1.35 -22.56
C ASP A 55 10.45 -0.48 -21.38
N ILE A 56 9.53 -0.30 -20.43
CA ILE A 56 9.77 0.44 -19.19
C ILE A 56 9.68 -0.56 -18.04
N CYS A 57 10.78 -0.74 -17.32
CA CYS A 57 10.82 -1.55 -16.12
C CYS A 57 10.52 -0.67 -14.90
N ILE A 58 9.62 -1.11 -14.02
CA ILE A 58 9.34 -0.42 -12.76
C ILE A 58 9.78 -1.34 -11.62
N SER A 59 10.81 -0.94 -10.89
CA SER A 59 11.27 -1.61 -9.68
C SER A 59 10.71 -0.89 -8.46
N ASN A 60 9.91 -1.59 -7.65
CA ASN A 60 9.32 -1.03 -6.43
C ASN A 60 9.91 -1.73 -5.19
N THR A 61 10.64 -0.97 -4.36
CA THR A 61 11.21 -1.46 -3.10
C THR A 61 10.29 -1.24 -1.89
N GLY A 62 9.04 -0.85 -2.13
CA GLY A 62 8.00 -0.61 -1.12
C GLY A 62 7.91 0.84 -0.67
N ILE A 63 9.07 1.48 -0.44
CA ILE A 63 9.17 2.91 -0.08
C ILE A 63 9.63 3.79 -1.25
N HIS A 64 10.22 3.18 -2.28
CA HIS A 64 10.78 3.86 -3.43
C HIS A 64 10.41 3.11 -4.70
N SER A 65 10.19 3.84 -5.79
CA SER A 65 9.90 3.26 -7.09
C SER A 65 10.89 3.83 -8.09
N ASN A 66 11.70 2.95 -8.65
CA ASN A 66 12.64 3.29 -9.70
C ASN A 66 12.05 2.91 -11.05
N ILE A 67 12.10 3.85 -11.98
CA ILE A 67 11.78 3.67 -13.39
C ILE A 67 13.10 3.38 -14.11
N ILE A 68 13.22 2.19 -14.67
CA ILE A 68 14.40 1.72 -15.38
C ILE A 68 14.09 1.73 -16.88
N LEU A 69 14.91 2.45 -17.65
CA LEU A 69 14.75 2.70 -19.07
C LEU A 69 16.06 2.38 -19.80
N PRO A 70 16.05 1.94 -21.08
CA PRO A 70 17.27 1.87 -21.85
C PRO A 70 17.85 3.28 -22.11
N THR A 71 19.18 3.41 -22.12
CA THR A 71 19.87 4.68 -22.46
C THR A 71 19.58 5.14 -23.88
N LYS A 72 19.29 4.20 -24.78
CA LYS A 72 18.89 4.47 -26.16
C LYS A 72 17.80 3.50 -26.62
N ASN A 73 16.80 4.03 -27.31
CA ASN A 73 15.75 3.27 -27.98
C ASN A 73 15.37 3.95 -29.31
N ASP A 74 14.42 3.38 -30.04
CA ASP A 74 13.99 3.88 -31.36
C ASP A 74 13.38 5.29 -31.34
N ILE A 75 12.96 5.76 -30.17
CA ILE A 75 12.25 7.03 -29.98
C ILE A 75 13.16 8.08 -29.32
N PHE A 76 14.10 7.67 -28.47
CA PHE A 76 14.87 8.58 -27.63
C PHE A 76 16.29 8.07 -27.35
N ASP A 77 17.26 8.99 -27.42
CA ASP A 77 18.67 8.76 -27.11
C ASP A 77 19.11 9.68 -25.96
N TRP A 78 19.26 9.11 -24.76
CA TRP A 78 19.60 9.87 -23.55
C TRP A 78 21.03 10.41 -23.57
N HIS A 79 21.93 9.84 -24.38
CA HIS A 79 23.31 10.34 -24.49
C HIS A 79 23.37 11.77 -25.06
N GLN A 80 22.32 12.22 -25.76
CA GLN A 80 22.24 13.58 -26.29
C GLN A 80 21.98 14.65 -25.21
N TYR A 81 21.40 14.25 -24.08
CA TYR A 81 20.94 15.17 -23.04
C TYR A 81 21.67 14.99 -21.72
N LEU A 82 22.16 13.78 -21.46
CA LEU A 82 22.86 13.43 -20.25
C LEU A 82 24.22 12.86 -20.62
N PRO A 83 25.32 13.30 -19.96
CA PRO A 83 26.63 12.73 -20.18
C PRO A 83 26.74 11.37 -19.48
N ILE A 84 26.05 10.36 -20.01
CA ILE A 84 25.96 9.00 -19.43
C ILE A 84 27.36 8.42 -19.21
N ASP A 85 28.27 8.66 -20.16
CA ASP A 85 29.67 8.20 -20.11
C ASP A 85 30.47 8.84 -18.95
N LYS A 86 29.93 9.88 -18.31
CA LYS A 86 30.53 10.58 -17.16
C LYS A 86 29.78 10.37 -15.86
N ILE A 87 28.58 9.77 -15.90
CA ILE A 87 27.72 9.57 -14.73
C ILE A 87 27.70 8.06 -14.44
N GLY A 88 28.33 7.62 -13.35
CA GLY A 88 28.47 6.19 -13.01
C GLY A 88 29.88 5.61 -13.23
N ILE A 89 30.90 6.46 -13.14
CA ILE A 89 32.35 6.27 -13.40
C ILE A 89 32.98 5.05 -12.68
N ASP A 90 32.26 4.38 -11.78
CA ASP A 90 32.78 3.27 -10.99
C ASP A 90 32.76 1.91 -11.70
N ASN A 91 32.10 1.75 -12.86
CA ASN A 91 32.15 0.48 -13.61
C ASN A 91 32.64 0.66 -15.05
N PHE A 92 33.58 -0.22 -15.42
CA PHE A 92 34.22 -0.38 -16.73
C PHE A 92 33.27 -0.81 -17.88
N TYR A 93 31.96 -0.81 -17.68
CA TYR A 93 31.00 -1.37 -18.63
C TYR A 93 30.01 -0.30 -19.09
N ASP A 94 29.82 -0.20 -20.41
CA ASP A 94 28.81 0.66 -21.04
C ASP A 94 27.43 0.39 -20.41
N TYR A 95 26.93 1.39 -19.67
CA TYR A 95 25.60 1.31 -19.07
C TYR A 95 24.54 1.39 -20.17
N ASN A 96 23.76 0.32 -20.31
CA ASN A 96 22.67 0.25 -21.29
C ASN A 96 21.33 0.76 -20.73
N TYR A 97 21.25 1.03 -19.43
CA TYR A 97 20.00 1.39 -18.75
C TYR A 97 20.22 2.50 -17.71
N LEU A 98 19.20 3.37 -17.59
CA LEU A 98 19.11 4.45 -16.61
C LEU A 98 17.99 4.16 -15.63
N SER A 99 18.23 4.46 -14.35
CA SER A 99 17.26 4.34 -13.28
C SER A 99 16.92 5.73 -12.75
N PHE A 100 15.63 6.06 -12.72
CA PHE A 100 15.08 7.29 -12.17
C PHE A 100 14.15 6.96 -11.02
N GLY A 101 14.47 7.41 -9.81
CA GLY A 101 13.66 7.20 -8.62
C GLY A 101 14.10 8.17 -7.56
#